data_AF-A0A9P0N6J1-F1
#
_entry.id   AF-A0A9P0N6J1-F1
#
_cell.length_a   1.000
_cell.length_b   1.000
_cell.length_c   1.000
_cell.angle_alpha   90.00
_cell.angle_beta   90.00
_cell.angle_gamma   90.00
#
_symmetry.space_group_name_H-M   'P 1'
#
loop_
_entity.id
_entity.type
_entity.pdbx_description
1 polymer ?
#
loop_
_entity_poly.entity_id
_entity_poly.type
_entity_poly.pdbx_seq_one_letter_code
_entity_poly.pdbx_strand_id
1 'polypeptide(L)'
;MFYILHFIVLLSYFSRNICIFAEQFPRSEKNGQELLLCRKCGADVADSYYLFSKPSPGARKTEKQHLFGQQNVTVQTLINPFGIKFEVVTAEKARCDNIGPNQGADSWFPGYSWRICACPHCGQHLGWTFEKTDSIIEKPSSENIKTFHGLILRNILGENFTDSLIMMPKMYKM
;
A
#
# COMPACT_ATOMS: atom_id res chain seq x y z
N MET A 1 -39.72 25.85 -20.49
CA MET A 1 -38.29 25.72 -20.15
C MET A 1 -38.01 25.28 -18.71
N PHE A 2 -38.90 25.49 -17.73
CA PHE A 2 -38.65 25.09 -16.33
C PHE A 2 -38.75 23.58 -16.04
N TYR A 3 -39.57 22.82 -16.78
CA TYR A 3 -39.72 21.37 -16.57
C TYR A 3 -38.47 20.55 -16.94
N ILE A 4 -37.68 21.02 -17.91
CA ILE A 4 -36.44 20.33 -18.34
C ILE A 4 -35.35 20.48 -17.27
N LEU A 5 -35.30 21.63 -16.58
CA LEU A 5 -34.33 21.88 -15.51
C LEU A 5 -34.58 20.98 -14.29
N HIS A 6 -35.85 20.77 -13.92
CA HIS A 6 -36.20 19.86 -12.81
C HIS A 6 -35.89 18.39 -13.12
N PHE A 7 -36.03 17.96 -14.39
CA PHE A 7 -35.70 16.61 -14.80
C PHE A 7 -34.19 16.31 -14.72
N ILE A 8 -33.35 17.30 -15.08
CA ILE A 8 -31.88 17.20 -14.96
C ILE A 8 -31.43 17.18 -13.50
N VAL A 9 -32.08 17.97 -12.62
CA VAL A 9 -31.79 17.97 -11.18
C VAL A 9 -32.16 16.63 -10.54
N LEU A 10 -33.31 16.03 -10.91
CA LEU A 10 -33.70 14.69 -10.45
C LEU A 10 -32.75 13.58 -10.93
N LEU A 11 -32.27 13.65 -12.19
CA LEU A 11 -31.26 12.72 -12.70
C LEU A 11 -29.90 12.86 -11.99
N SER A 12 -29.52 14.08 -11.57
CA SER A 12 -28.32 14.33 -10.78
C SER A 12 -28.43 13.90 -9.31
N TYR A 13 -29.66 13.76 -8.80
CA TYR A 13 -29.95 13.23 -7.47
C TYR A 13 -29.92 11.69 -7.46
N PHE A 14 -30.38 11.06 -8.55
CA PHE A 14 -30.34 9.61 -8.71
C PHE A 14 -28.92 9.06 -8.95
N SER A 15 -28.01 9.84 -9.53
CA SER A 15 -26.63 9.40 -9.79
C SER A 15 -25.71 9.44 -8.57
N ARG A 16 -26.17 9.93 -7.41
CA ARG A 16 -25.37 9.98 -6.16
C ARG A 16 -25.59 8.80 -5.21
N ASN A 17 -26.40 7.81 -5.57
CA ASN A 17 -26.56 6.58 -4.79
C ASN A 17 -26.01 5.36 -5.54
N ILE A 18 -24.75 5.44 -5.97
CA ILE A 18 -23.98 4.22 -6.21
C ILE A 18 -23.40 3.84 -4.86
N CYS A 19 -24.15 3.03 -4.10
CA CYS A 19 -23.58 2.26 -3.01
C CYS A 19 -22.50 1.37 -3.63
N ILE A 20 -21.23 1.73 -3.41
CA ILE A 20 -20.14 0.78 -3.56
C ILE A 20 -20.38 -0.24 -2.46
N PHE A 21 -21.02 -1.36 -2.81
CA PHE A 21 -20.91 -2.56 -2.00
C PHE A 21 -19.43 -2.87 -1.93
N ALA A 22 -18.82 -2.67 -0.76
CA ALA A 22 -17.53 -3.25 -0.47
C ALA A 22 -17.69 -4.75 -0.75
N GLU A 23 -16.98 -5.25 -1.76
CA GLU A 23 -16.86 -6.68 -1.96
C GLU A 23 -16.32 -7.25 -0.66
N GLN A 24 -17.18 -7.93 0.10
CA GLN A 24 -16.77 -8.72 1.24
C GLN A 24 -15.94 -9.87 0.68
N PHE A 25 -14.63 -9.64 0.56
CA PHE A 25 -13.68 -10.71 0.37
C PHE A 25 -13.85 -11.66 1.56
N PRO A 26 -14.10 -12.96 1.33
CA PRO A 26 -14.26 -13.90 2.42
C PRO A 26 -12.98 -13.89 3.26
N ARG A 27 -13.13 -13.46 4.52
CA ARG A 27 -12.07 -13.43 5.53
C ARG A 27 -11.65 -14.88 5.79
N SER A 28 -10.68 -15.36 5.03
CA SER A 28 -10.08 -16.66 5.28
C SER A 28 -9.23 -16.48 6.54
N GLU A 29 -9.66 -17.07 7.65
CA GLU A 29 -8.85 -17.22 8.86
C GLU A 29 -7.64 -18.12 8.52
N LYS A 30 -6.67 -17.57 7.81
CA LYS A 30 -5.36 -18.18 7.61
C LYS A 30 -4.48 -17.63 8.71
N ASN A 31 -4.07 -18.51 9.62
CA ASN A 31 -3.17 -18.20 10.72
C ASN A 31 -2.00 -17.30 10.26
N GLY A 32 -1.93 -16.08 10.80
CA GLY A 32 -0.83 -15.13 10.56
C GLY A 32 -0.98 -14.16 9.38
N GLN A 33 -2.09 -14.22 8.62
CA GLN A 33 -2.38 -13.21 7.59
C GLN A 33 -3.19 -12.06 8.17
N GLU A 34 -2.82 -10.84 7.81
CA GLU A 34 -3.41 -9.62 8.35
C GLU A 34 -3.60 -8.59 7.23
N LEU A 35 -4.75 -7.92 7.24
CA LEU A 35 -5.02 -6.83 6.32
C LEU A 35 -4.21 -5.60 6.73
N LEU A 36 -3.44 -5.06 5.79
CA LEU A 36 -2.70 -3.81 5.95
C LEU A 36 -3.63 -2.65 5.58
N LEU A 37 -3.74 -1.69 6.49
CA LEU A 37 -4.60 -0.53 6.38
C LEU A 37 -3.78 0.75 6.23
N CYS A 38 -4.34 1.75 5.54
CA CYS A 38 -3.78 3.08 5.51
C CYS A 38 -3.88 3.68 6.91
N ARG A 39 -2.75 4.07 7.49
CA ARG A 39 -2.71 4.64 8.85
C ARG A 39 -3.56 5.90 9.01
N LYS A 40 -3.76 6.68 7.94
CA LYS A 40 -4.48 7.95 7.99
C LYS A 40 -5.99 7.78 8.00
N CYS A 41 -6.54 6.83 7.25
CA CYS A 41 -8.00 6.71 7.06
C CYS A 41 -8.57 5.32 7.29
N GLY A 42 -7.74 4.30 7.53
CA GLY A 42 -8.17 2.92 7.73
C GLY A 42 -8.53 2.14 6.47
N ALA A 43 -8.40 2.73 5.28
CA ALA A 43 -8.70 2.02 4.04
C ALA A 43 -7.69 0.90 3.74
N ASP A 44 -8.15 -0.22 3.20
CA ASP A 44 -7.32 -1.35 2.78
C ASP A 44 -6.19 -0.94 1.84
N VAL A 45 -4.98 -1.40 2.14
CA VAL A 45 -3.77 -1.19 1.33
C VAL A 45 -3.31 -2.50 0.71
N ALA A 46 -3.08 -3.55 1.50
CA ALA A 46 -2.59 -4.83 0.99
C ALA A 46 -2.88 -5.95 1.98
N ASP A 47 -2.80 -7.20 1.54
CA ASP A 47 -2.75 -8.35 2.45
C ASP A 47 -1.29 -8.62 2.83
N SER A 48 -1.01 -8.95 4.10
CA SER A 48 0.35 -9.29 4.53
C SER A 48 0.90 -10.48 3.74
N TYR A 49 0.07 -11.39 3.24
CA TYR A 49 0.44 -12.48 2.33
C TYR A 49 1.26 -12.04 1.11
N TYR A 50 1.02 -10.83 0.61
CA TYR A 50 1.76 -10.30 -0.55
C TYR A 50 3.09 -9.64 -0.18
N LEU A 51 3.44 -9.57 1.11
CA LEU A 51 4.76 -9.10 1.53
C LEU A 51 5.81 -10.12 1.10
N PHE A 52 6.85 -9.61 0.46
CA PHE A 52 8.02 -10.38 0.06
C PHE A 52 9.27 -9.54 0.27
N SER A 53 10.44 -10.11 0.02
CA SER A 53 11.72 -9.42 0.23
C SER A 53 12.46 -9.19 -1.07
N LYS A 54 12.31 -8.00 -1.67
CA LYS A 54 13.23 -7.55 -2.73
C LYS A 54 14.33 -6.67 -2.11
N PRO A 55 15.60 -7.10 -2.10
CA PRO A 55 16.68 -6.26 -1.59
C PRO A 55 16.93 -5.07 -2.52
N SER A 56 17.03 -3.88 -1.95
CA SER A 56 17.54 -2.69 -2.63
C SER A 56 19.05 -2.61 -2.43
N PRO A 57 19.86 -2.51 -3.50
CA PRO A 57 21.30 -2.28 -3.39
C PRO A 57 21.68 -0.99 -2.64
N GLY A 58 20.76 -0.01 -2.59
CA GLY A 58 20.95 1.27 -1.91
C GLY A 58 20.46 1.31 -0.46
N ALA A 59 20.02 0.18 0.11
CA ALA A 59 19.56 0.13 1.50
C ALA A 59 20.69 0.47 2.48
N ARG A 60 20.46 1.46 3.34
CA ARG A 60 21.42 1.85 4.40
C ARG A 60 21.42 0.88 5.57
N LYS A 61 20.28 0.23 5.80
CA LYS A 61 20.04 -0.74 6.86
C LYS A 61 18.96 -1.70 6.39
N THR A 62 19.14 -2.97 6.69
CA THR A 62 18.14 -4.01 6.42
C THR A 62 17.95 -4.83 7.69
N GLU A 63 16.71 -4.93 8.15
CA GLU A 63 16.35 -5.64 9.37
C GLU A 63 15.20 -6.61 9.14
N LYS A 64 15.16 -7.65 9.97
CA LYS A 64 14.06 -8.60 10.04
C LYS A 64 13.22 -8.26 11.25
N GLN A 65 11.94 -7.98 11.03
CA GLN A 65 11.01 -7.61 12.09
C GLN A 65 9.80 -8.58 12.11
N HIS A 66 9.17 -8.71 13.27
CA HIS A 66 7.89 -9.40 13.40
C HIS A 66 6.78 -8.36 13.21
N LEU A 67 6.16 -8.38 12.02
CA LEU A 67 5.18 -7.38 11.59
C LEU A 67 4.01 -8.07 10.91
N PHE A 68 2.80 -7.55 11.12
CA PHE A 68 1.59 -7.94 10.37
C PHE A 68 1.28 -9.46 10.40
N GLY A 69 1.46 -10.08 11.57
CA GLY A 69 1.30 -11.52 11.76
C GLY A 69 2.41 -12.39 11.17
N GLN A 70 3.44 -11.79 10.56
CA GLN A 70 4.54 -12.50 9.90
C GLN A 70 5.87 -12.33 10.61
N GLN A 71 6.61 -13.43 10.72
CA GLN A 71 8.00 -13.43 11.18
C GLN A 71 8.94 -13.08 10.02
N ASN A 72 10.03 -12.37 10.33
CA ASN A 72 11.11 -12.07 9.39
C ASN A 72 10.72 -11.21 8.18
N VAL A 73 9.78 -10.28 8.36
CA VAL A 73 9.48 -9.23 7.36
C VAL A 73 10.71 -8.36 7.19
N THR A 74 11.19 -8.22 5.94
CA THR A 74 12.34 -7.37 5.62
C THR A 74 11.93 -5.91 5.62
N VAL A 75 12.49 -5.13 6.53
CA VAL A 75 12.39 -3.67 6.55
C VAL A 75 13.70 -3.08 6.07
N GLN A 76 13.62 -2.18 5.09
CA GLN A 76 14.79 -1.53 4.49
C GLN A 76 14.75 -0.03 4.76
N THR A 77 15.84 0.52 5.30
CA THR A 77 16.01 1.96 5.44
C THR A 77 16.59 2.53 4.15
N LEU A 78 15.78 3.27 3.42
CA LEU A 78 16.12 3.90 2.14
C LEU A 78 16.14 5.43 2.30
N ILE A 79 17.02 6.09 1.55
CA ILE A 79 17.19 7.54 1.61
C ILE A 79 16.95 8.10 0.22
N ASN A 80 16.07 9.09 0.12
CA ASN A 80 15.82 9.78 -1.15
C ASN A 80 16.93 10.83 -1.44
N PRO A 81 16.99 11.42 -2.64
CA PRO A 81 18.00 12.43 -2.99
C PRO A 81 18.04 13.65 -2.06
N PHE A 82 16.92 13.96 -1.40
CA PHE A 82 16.80 15.05 -0.43
C PHE A 82 17.26 14.67 0.99
N GLY A 83 17.82 13.47 1.19
CA GLY A 83 18.30 13.01 2.50
C GLY A 83 17.20 12.50 3.44
N ILE A 84 15.95 12.39 2.98
CA ILE A 84 14.83 11.92 3.79
C ILE A 84 14.85 10.40 3.86
N LYS A 85 14.78 9.89 5.11
CA LYS A 85 14.81 8.46 5.42
C LYS A 85 13.39 7.85 5.40
N PHE A 86 13.29 6.66 4.82
CA PHE A 86 12.07 5.86 4.80
C PHE A 86 12.38 4.42 5.19
N GLU A 87 11.60 3.88 6.12
CA GLU A 87 11.54 2.45 6.38
C GLU A 87 10.50 1.85 5.44
N VAL A 88 10.93 0.92 4.60
CA VAL A 88 10.15 0.39 3.49
C VAL A 88 10.06 -1.12 3.57
N VAL A 89 8.85 -1.65 3.36
CA VAL A 89 8.57 -3.07 3.12
C VAL A 89 8.13 -3.25 1.67
N THR A 90 8.42 -4.41 1.07
CA THR A 90 8.04 -4.71 -0.32
C THR A 90 6.82 -5.63 -0.39
N ALA A 91 5.87 -5.28 -1.25
CA ALA A 91 4.63 -6.03 -1.47
C ALA A 91 4.40 -6.28 -2.96
N GLU A 92 3.98 -7.48 -3.35
CA GLU A 92 3.65 -7.81 -4.74
C GLU A 92 2.40 -7.07 -5.21
N LYS A 93 1.45 -6.84 -4.31
CA LYS A 93 0.18 -6.16 -4.58
C LYS A 93 -0.13 -5.15 -3.50
N ALA A 94 -0.57 -3.96 -3.90
CA ALA A 94 -1.14 -2.96 -3.03
C ALA A 94 -2.21 -2.14 -3.80
N ARG A 95 -3.25 -1.70 -3.09
CA ARG A 95 -4.26 -0.76 -3.58
C ARG A 95 -3.72 0.66 -3.41
N CYS A 96 -3.29 1.26 -4.51
CA CYS A 96 -2.96 2.67 -4.54
C CYS A 96 -3.15 3.32 -5.90
N ASP A 97 -3.38 4.62 -5.86
CA ASP A 97 -3.40 5.50 -7.03
C ASP A 97 -1.97 5.94 -7.34
N ASN A 98 -1.51 5.62 -8.54
CA ASN A 98 -0.16 5.99 -8.98
C ASN A 98 -0.15 7.42 -9.54
N ILE A 99 0.56 8.31 -8.86
CA ILE A 99 0.62 9.74 -9.18
C ILE A 99 1.87 10.05 -10.01
N GLY A 100 1.64 10.72 -11.14
CA GLY A 100 2.70 11.19 -12.05
C GLY A 100 3.17 10.13 -13.07
N PRO A 101 4.08 10.52 -13.98
CA PRO A 101 4.69 9.60 -14.95
C PRO A 101 5.71 8.67 -14.27
N ASN A 102 6.04 7.55 -14.93
CA ASN A 102 7.11 6.65 -14.49
C ASN A 102 8.46 7.39 -14.46
N GLN A 103 9.18 7.27 -13.34
CA GLN A 103 10.49 7.89 -13.12
C GLN A 103 11.57 6.84 -12.95
N GLY A 104 12.60 6.86 -13.81
CA GLY A 104 13.76 5.98 -13.67
C GLY A 104 14.85 6.54 -12.75
N ALA A 105 14.94 7.88 -12.65
CA ALA A 105 15.96 8.55 -11.85
C ALA A 105 15.82 8.20 -10.36
N ASP A 106 16.95 8.04 -9.67
CA ASP A 106 17.01 7.79 -8.23
C ASP A 106 16.21 6.57 -7.74
N SER A 107 15.97 5.61 -8.63
CA SER A 107 15.32 4.35 -8.25
C SER A 107 16.19 3.57 -7.28
N TRP A 108 15.61 3.15 -6.16
CA TRP A 108 16.26 2.26 -5.20
C TRP A 108 16.39 0.83 -5.73
N PHE A 109 15.72 0.49 -6.83
CA PHE A 109 15.72 -0.84 -7.43
C PHE A 109 16.14 -0.74 -8.90
N PRO A 110 17.42 -1.04 -9.21
CA PRO A 110 17.91 -1.03 -10.59
C PRO A 110 17.05 -1.89 -11.52
N GLY A 111 16.81 -1.40 -12.73
CA GLY A 111 15.91 -2.04 -13.69
C GLY A 111 14.42 -1.75 -13.47
N TYR A 112 14.06 -0.91 -12.49
CA TYR A 112 12.68 -0.48 -12.26
C TYR A 112 12.56 1.04 -12.28
N SER A 113 11.51 1.53 -12.93
CA SER A 113 11.00 2.89 -12.76
C SER A 113 9.99 2.93 -11.63
N TRP A 114 9.74 4.11 -11.05
CA TRP A 114 8.83 4.29 -9.93
C TRP A 114 7.79 5.39 -10.15
N ARG A 115 6.65 5.25 -9.45
CA ARG A 115 5.62 6.28 -9.29
C ARG A 115 5.22 6.40 -7.83
N ILE A 116 4.72 7.56 -7.43
CA ILE A 116 4.17 7.75 -6.08
C ILE A 116 2.90 6.91 -5.95
N CYS A 117 2.82 6.05 -4.95
CA CYS A 117 1.68 5.22 -4.59
C CYS A 117 0.91 5.94 -3.47
N ALA A 118 -0.24 6.52 -3.81
CA ALA A 118 -1.10 7.26 -2.90
C ALA A 118 -2.35 6.46 -2.49
N CYS A 119 -2.82 6.65 -1.27
CA CYS A 119 -4.07 6.04 -0.81
C CYS A 119 -5.24 6.59 -1.65
N PRO A 120 -6.04 5.73 -2.31
CA PRO A 120 -7.14 6.19 -3.16
C PRO A 120 -8.24 6.92 -2.39
N HIS A 121 -8.34 6.67 -1.08
CA HIS A 121 -9.39 7.26 -0.23
C HIS A 121 -9.01 8.62 0.34
N CYS A 122 -7.75 8.84 0.72
CA CYS A 122 -7.35 10.04 1.47
C CYS A 122 -6.11 10.76 0.93
N GLY A 123 -5.54 10.28 -0.18
CA GLY A 123 -4.35 10.84 -0.83
C GLY A 123 -3.05 10.68 -0.03
N GLN A 124 -3.05 9.94 1.09
CA GLN A 124 -1.83 9.72 1.87
C GLN A 124 -0.77 9.04 1.00
N HIS A 125 0.46 9.56 1.00
CA HIS A 125 1.59 8.91 0.34
C HIS A 125 1.90 7.57 1.05
N LEU A 126 1.50 6.45 0.46
CA LEU A 126 1.72 5.11 1.03
C LEU A 126 3.12 4.59 0.69
N GLY A 127 3.68 5.01 -0.44
CA GLY A 127 5.05 4.70 -0.84
C GLY A 127 5.21 4.81 -2.35
N TRP A 128 5.82 3.81 -2.98
CA TRP A 128 6.09 3.82 -4.43
C TRP A 128 5.68 2.51 -5.10
N THR A 129 5.20 2.62 -6.34
CA THR A 129 5.00 1.48 -7.23
C THR A 129 6.19 1.40 -8.17
N PHE A 130 6.83 0.24 -8.25
CA PHE A 130 7.99 -0.05 -9.09
C PHE A 130 7.58 -0.93 -10.25
N GLU A 131 7.89 -0.50 -11.47
CA GLU A 131 7.58 -1.20 -12.71
C GLU A 131 8.88 -1.47 -13.47
N LYS A 132 9.07 -2.72 -13.91
CA LYS A 132 10.25 -3.13 -14.65
C LYS A 132 10.36 -2.32 -15.93
N THR A 133 11.54 -1.74 -16.16
CA THR A 133 11.84 -1.04 -17.40
C THR A 133 12.20 -2.07 -18.47
N ASP A 134 11.63 -1.95 -19.66
CA ASP A 134 11.96 -2.80 -20.82
C ASP A 134 13.33 -2.42 -21.39
N SER A 135 14.41 -2.60 -20.62
CA SER A 135 15.77 -2.46 -21.12
C SER A 135 16.22 -3.76 -21.78
N ILE A 136 16.55 -3.68 -23.07
CA ILE A 136 16.84 -4.77 -24.03
C ILE A 136 18.07 -5.64 -23.65
N ILE A 137 18.80 -5.33 -22.58
CA ILE A 137 20.08 -6.00 -22.29
C ILE A 137 20.24 -6.27 -20.81
N GLU A 138 19.47 -7.19 -20.21
CA GLU A 138 19.91 -7.85 -18.98
C GLU A 138 19.58 -9.34 -19.00
N LYS A 139 20.60 -10.13 -18.63
CA LYS A 139 20.57 -11.60 -18.48
C LYS A 139 19.30 -12.04 -17.74
N PRO A 140 18.78 -13.25 -17.98
CA PRO A 140 17.60 -13.76 -17.29
C PRO A 140 17.89 -13.85 -15.78
N SER A 141 17.59 -12.78 -15.05
CA SER A 141 17.52 -12.80 -13.59
C SER A 141 16.30 -13.64 -13.24
N SER A 142 16.48 -14.58 -12.32
CA SER A 142 15.49 -15.59 -11.91
C SER A 142 14.16 -15.05 -11.35
N GLU A 143 14.01 -13.73 -11.17
CA GLU A 143 12.81 -13.10 -10.63
C GLU A 143 12.06 -12.32 -11.72
N ASN A 144 10.95 -12.88 -12.21
CA ASN A 144 10.06 -12.25 -13.19
C ASN A 144 8.98 -11.37 -12.51
N ILE A 145 9.41 -10.48 -11.61
CA ILE A 145 8.49 -9.53 -10.96
C ILE A 145 8.33 -8.32 -11.88
N LYS A 146 7.18 -8.21 -12.55
CA LYS A 146 6.91 -7.08 -13.46
C LYS A 146 6.65 -5.78 -12.71
N THR A 147 5.91 -5.87 -11.61
CA THR A 147 5.49 -4.75 -10.79
C THR A 147 5.48 -5.17 -9.34
N PHE A 148 5.88 -4.26 -8.44
CA PHE A 148 5.72 -4.42 -7.01
C PHE A 148 5.63 -3.04 -6.34
N HIS A 149 5.41 -3.01 -5.03
CA HIS A 149 5.25 -1.78 -4.26
C HIS A 149 6.26 -1.74 -3.11
N GLY A 150 6.87 -0.59 -2.88
CA GLY A 150 7.59 -0.26 -1.66
C GLY A 150 6.70 0.59 -0.76
N LEU A 151 6.16 0.00 0.31
CA LEU A 151 5.26 0.68 1.24
C LEU A 151 6.04 1.25 2.42
N ILE A 152 5.78 2.50 2.76
CA ILE A 152 6.39 3.20 3.90
C ILE A 152 5.76 2.66 5.18
N LEU A 153 6.56 2.01 6.01
CA LEU A 153 6.12 1.30 7.21
C LEU A 153 5.26 2.18 8.13
N ARG A 154 5.70 3.43 8.37
CA ARG A 154 4.98 4.35 9.26
C ARG A 154 3.59 4.77 8.74
N ASN A 155 3.28 4.56 7.47
CA ASN A 155 2.03 5.00 6.82
C ASN A 155 1.00 3.87 6.66
N ILE A 156 1.36 2.66 7.07
CA ILE A 156 0.48 1.49 7.09
C ILE A 156 0.33 0.96 8.52
N LEU A 157 -0.76 0.25 8.79
CA LEU A 157 -1.04 -0.44 10.04
C LEU A 157 -1.55 -1.84 9.74
N GLY A 158 -1.38 -2.76 10.68
CA GLY A 158 -2.12 -4.02 10.67
C GLY A 158 -3.50 -3.86 11.32
N GLU A 159 -4.49 -4.59 10.81
CA GLU A 159 -5.84 -4.67 11.37
C GLU A 159 -5.87 -5.08 12.87
N ASN A 160 -5.13 -6.12 13.27
CA ASN A 160 -5.06 -6.62 14.65
C ASN A 160 -4.47 -5.59 15.62
N PHE A 161 -3.51 -4.78 15.15
CA PHE A 161 -2.99 -3.66 15.92
C PHE A 161 -4.07 -2.58 16.11
N THR A 162 -4.90 -2.34 15.10
CA THR A 162 -5.98 -1.36 15.17
C THR A 162 -7.06 -1.79 16.16
N ASP A 163 -7.44 -3.07 16.16
CA ASP A 163 -8.41 -3.65 17.10
C ASP A 163 -7.95 -3.52 18.57
N SER A 164 -6.64 -3.63 18.81
CA SER A 164 -6.06 -3.46 20.14
C SER A 164 -6.16 -2.01 20.66
N LEU A 165 -6.17 -1.02 19.77
CA LEU A 165 -6.24 0.41 20.16
C LEU A 165 -7.66 0.87 20.52
N ILE A 166 -8.68 0.19 19.99
CA ILE A 166 -10.10 0.55 20.20
C ILE A 166 -10.75 -0.25 21.33
N MET A 167 -10.05 -1.21 21.93
CA MET A 167 -10.58 -2.01 23.03
C MET A 167 -10.54 -1.22 24.35
N MET A 168 -11.71 -1.02 24.96
CA MET A 168 -11.82 -0.41 26.29
C MET A 168 -11.28 -1.39 27.36
N PRO A 169 -10.33 -0.98 28.23
CA PRO A 169 -9.81 -1.87 29.26
C PRO A 169 -10.94 -2.34 30.18
N LYS A 170 -10.95 -3.64 30.49
CA LYS A 170 -11.91 -4.20 31.45
C LYS A 170 -11.66 -3.54 32.81
N MET A 171 -12.59 -2.69 33.25
CA MET A 171 -12.58 -2.16 34.61
C MET A 171 -12.71 -3.33 35.58
N TYR A 172 -11.65 -3.60 36.34
CA TYR A 172 -11.75 -4.53 37.47
C TYR A 172 -12.71 -3.92 38.49
N LYS A 173 -13.78 -4.65 38.81
CA LYS A 173 -14.59 -4.35 39.98
C LYS A 173 -13.75 -4.68 41.21
N MET A 174 -13.43 -3.65 42.00
CA MET A 174 -12.91 -3.79 43.36
C MET A 174 -13.98 -4.35 44.28
#